data_AF-A0A651XFK7-F1
#
_entry.id   AF-A0A651XFK7-F1
#
_cell.length_a   1.000
_cell.length_b   1.000
_cell.length_c   1.000
_cell.angle_alpha   90.00
_cell.angle_beta   90.00
_cell.angle_gamma   90.00
#
_symmetry.space_group_name_H-M   'P 1'
#
loop_
_entity.id
_entity.type
_entity.pdbx_description
1 polymer ?
#
loop_
_entity_poly.entity_id
_entity_poly.type
_entity_poly.pdbx_seq_one_letter_code
_entity_poly.pdbx_strand_id
1 'polypeptide(L)'
;MIVKFHARGKGGGSGPVDYLLGRERNREGATVLRGNPEEMRELIDSTPFSKKYTSGVLSFAEKELPPGERERVMTSFERVLMPGLEKDQYSILWVEHQDKGRLELNFVIPNMELQSGKRLQPYYDRADRP
;
A
#
# COMPACT_ATOMS: atom_id res chain seq x y z
N MET A 1 -15.50 4.84 6.47
CA MET A 1 -14.18 4.27 6.13
C MET A 1 -13.50 3.75 7.39
N ILE A 2 -12.91 2.55 7.33
CA ILE A 2 -12.03 1.98 8.36
C ILE A 2 -10.62 1.83 7.78
N VAL A 3 -9.61 2.22 8.54
CA VAL A 3 -8.18 2.02 8.19
C VAL A 3 -7.64 0.83 8.96
N LYS A 4 -6.98 -0.11 8.28
CA LYS A 4 -6.35 -1.26 8.92
C LYS A 4 -4.97 -1.53 8.34
N PHE A 5 -3.94 -1.47 9.19
CA PHE A 5 -2.60 -1.96 8.87
C PHE A 5 -2.50 -3.48 9.11
N HIS A 6 -1.73 -4.16 8.27
CA HIS A 6 -1.46 -5.58 8.43
C HIS A 6 -0.18 -5.81 9.25
N ALA A 7 -0.18 -6.85 10.09
CA ALA A 7 0.98 -7.22 10.91
C ALA A 7 2.13 -7.89 10.12
N ARG A 8 1.90 -8.22 8.85
CA ARG A 8 2.91 -8.80 7.95
C ARG A 8 3.86 -7.72 7.44
N GLY A 9 4.97 -8.13 6.80
CA GLY A 9 5.97 -7.18 6.30
C GLY A 9 7.40 -7.69 6.19
N LYS A 10 7.68 -8.94 6.60
CA LYS A 10 9.05 -9.51 6.59
C LYS A 10 9.39 -10.34 5.35
N GLY A 11 8.38 -10.75 4.58
CA GLY A 11 8.56 -11.56 3.37
C GLY A 11 9.02 -10.75 2.16
N GLY A 12 9.36 -11.44 1.07
CA GLY A 12 9.66 -10.81 -0.22
C GLY A 12 8.43 -10.18 -0.89
N GLY A 13 8.67 -9.45 -1.98
CA GLY A 13 7.69 -8.64 -2.69
C GLY A 13 6.61 -9.46 -3.40
N SER A 14 6.89 -10.71 -3.77
CA SER A 14 5.88 -11.60 -4.37
C SER A 14 4.69 -11.83 -3.44
N GLY A 15 4.93 -12.01 -2.13
CA GLY A 15 3.89 -12.24 -1.14
C GLY A 15 2.75 -11.19 -1.15
N PRO A 16 3.03 -9.90 -0.94
CA PRO A 16 1.99 -8.86 -0.98
C PRO A 16 1.42 -8.64 -2.40
N VAL A 17 2.24 -8.70 -3.46
CA VAL A 17 1.75 -8.44 -4.82
C VAL A 17 0.84 -9.58 -5.32
N ASP A 18 1.24 -10.84 -5.12
CA ASP A 18 0.42 -12.01 -5.47
C ASP A 18 -0.86 -12.05 -4.64
N TYR A 19 -0.82 -11.60 -3.38
CA TYR A 19 -2.03 -11.47 -2.57
C TYR A 19 -3.00 -10.47 -3.19
N LEU A 20 -2.52 -9.31 -3.66
CA LEU A 20 -3.37 -8.27 -4.21
C LEU A 20 -3.91 -8.59 -5.60
N LEU A 21 -3.11 -9.20 -6.47
CA LEU A 21 -3.43 -9.31 -7.90
C LEU A 21 -3.57 -10.76 -8.38
N GLY A 22 -3.33 -11.74 -7.51
CA GLY A 22 -3.16 -13.12 -7.93
C GLY A 22 -1.78 -13.35 -8.57
N ARG A 23 -1.35 -14.62 -8.60
CA ARG A 23 -0.03 -15.00 -9.16
C ARG A 23 0.08 -14.66 -10.65
N GLU A 24 -1.02 -14.77 -11.38
CA GLU A 24 -1.11 -14.47 -12.82
C GLU A 24 -1.56 -13.03 -13.10
N ARG A 25 -1.66 -12.17 -12.07
CA ARG A 25 -2.10 -10.76 -12.18
C ARG A 25 -3.53 -10.57 -12.72
N ASN A 26 -4.36 -11.61 -12.63
CA ASN A 26 -5.71 -11.68 -13.18
C ASN A 26 -6.79 -11.89 -12.10
N ARG A 27 -6.50 -11.56 -10.84
CA ARG A 27 -7.49 -11.69 -9.76
C ARG A 27 -8.75 -10.89 -10.10
N GLU A 28 -9.88 -11.59 -10.19
CA GLU A 28 -11.18 -10.99 -10.42
C GLU A 28 -11.52 -9.97 -9.33
N GLY A 29 -12.09 -8.83 -9.73
CA GLY A 29 -12.45 -7.75 -8.82
C GLY A 29 -11.25 -6.99 -8.24
N ALA A 30 -10.04 -7.19 -8.76
CA ALA A 30 -8.85 -6.41 -8.41
C ALA A 30 -8.45 -5.45 -9.54
N THR A 31 -8.11 -4.21 -9.21
CA THR A 31 -7.66 -3.21 -10.20
C THR A 31 -6.52 -2.38 -9.64
N VAL A 32 -5.39 -2.30 -10.36
CA VAL A 32 -4.29 -1.41 -10.00
C VAL A 32 -4.72 0.04 -10.25
N LEU A 33 -4.67 0.87 -9.21
CA LEU A 33 -5.05 2.27 -9.28
C LEU A 33 -3.84 3.20 -9.42
N ARG A 34 -2.71 2.86 -8.78
CA ARG A 34 -1.49 3.66 -8.76
C ARG A 34 -0.28 2.78 -8.45
N GLY A 35 0.85 3.09 -9.09
CA GLY A 35 2.11 2.36 -8.93
C GLY A 35 2.24 1.16 -9.86
N ASN A 36 3.43 0.55 -9.88
CA ASN A 36 3.73 -0.62 -10.69
C ASN A 36 3.93 -1.86 -9.78
N PRO A 37 3.18 -2.96 -9.97
CA PRO A 37 3.31 -4.15 -9.13
C PRO A 37 4.67 -4.83 -9.18
N GLU A 38 5.32 -4.85 -10.34
CA GLU A 38 6.61 -5.52 -10.51
C GLU A 38 7.75 -4.66 -9.93
N GLU A 39 7.68 -3.33 -10.12
CA GLU A 39 8.60 -2.39 -9.45
C GLU A 39 8.46 -2.47 -7.92
N MET A 40 7.23 -2.53 -7.41
CA MET A 40 6.98 -2.73 -5.97
C MET A 40 7.60 -4.02 -5.46
N ARG A 41 7.52 -5.11 -6.24
CA ARG A 41 8.17 -6.37 -5.87
C ARG A 41 9.68 -6.19 -5.74
N GLU A 42 10.32 -5.60 -6.74
CA GLU A 42 11.76 -5.37 -6.77
C GLU A 42 12.25 -4.45 -5.64
N LEU A 43 11.49 -3.39 -5.33
CA LEU A 43 11.78 -2.49 -4.20
C LEU A 43 11.71 -3.20 -2.85
N ILE A 44 10.72 -4.08 -2.66
CA ILE A 44 10.61 -4.88 -1.44
C ILE A 44 11.74 -5.90 -1.35
N ASP A 45 12.09 -6.56 -2.46
CA ASP A 45 13.11 -7.59 -2.48
C ASP A 45 14.53 -7.03 -2.26
N SER A 46 14.80 -5.83 -2.77
CA SER A 46 16.07 -5.11 -2.61
C SER A 46 16.28 -4.47 -1.23
N THR A 47 15.21 -4.33 -0.43
CA THR A 47 15.31 -3.73 0.91
C THR A 47 16.19 -4.57 1.86
N PRO A 48 17.19 -3.97 2.55
CA PRO A 48 18.04 -4.66 3.52
C PRO A 48 17.40 -4.83 4.91
N PHE A 49 16.24 -4.21 5.15
CA PHE A 49 15.60 -4.17 6.47
C PHE A 49 14.77 -5.42 6.75
N SER A 50 14.73 -5.84 8.03
CA SER A 50 13.99 -7.04 8.46
C SER A 50 12.47 -6.91 8.29
N LYS A 51 11.92 -5.70 8.45
CA LYS A 51 10.55 -5.37 8.05
C LYS A 51 10.63 -4.64 6.71
N LYS A 52 10.50 -5.38 5.62
CA LYS A 52 10.69 -4.94 4.23
C LYS A 52 9.58 -4.06 3.69
N TYR A 53 8.34 -4.25 4.14
CA TYR A 53 7.20 -3.46 3.68
C TYR A 53 6.18 -3.19 4.79
N THR A 54 5.31 -2.22 4.52
CA THR A 54 4.10 -1.91 5.28
C THR A 54 2.91 -2.02 4.33
N SER A 55 1.85 -2.70 4.76
CA SER A 55 0.64 -2.84 3.97
C SER A 55 -0.61 -2.65 4.82
N GLY A 56 -1.71 -2.33 4.16
CA GLY A 56 -2.99 -2.12 4.80
C GLY A 56 -4.10 -1.90 3.80
N VAL A 57 -5.26 -1.54 4.33
CA VAL A 57 -6.47 -1.33 3.55
C VAL A 57 -7.28 -0.15 4.11
N LEU A 58 -7.83 0.64 3.20
CA LEU A 58 -8.93 1.57 3.47
C LEU A 58 -10.22 0.89 3.03
N SER A 59 -11.08 0.53 3.98
CA SER A 59 -12.33 -0.18 3.72
C SER A 59 -13.52 0.77 3.84
N PHE A 60 -14.37 0.82 2.82
CA PHE A 60 -15.54 1.67 2.75
C PHE A 60 -16.81 0.84 2.95
N ALA A 61 -17.84 1.44 3.52
CA ALA A 61 -19.14 0.78 3.60
C ALA A 61 -19.87 0.86 2.25
N GLU A 62 -19.58 1.93 1.52
CA GLU A 62 -20.02 2.24 0.17
C GLU A 62 -19.38 1.27 -0.84
N LYS A 63 -20.13 0.94 -1.90
CA LYS A 63 -19.63 0.11 -3.00
C LYS A 63 -18.81 0.90 -4.02
N GLU A 64 -19.04 2.20 -4.08
CA GLU A 64 -18.38 3.13 -4.99
C GLU A 64 -18.21 4.48 -4.28
N LEU A 65 -17.16 5.20 -4.63
CA LEU A 65 -16.94 6.57 -4.20
C LEU A 65 -17.32 7.55 -5.32
N PRO A 66 -17.79 8.76 -5.00
CA PRO A 66 -18.01 9.80 -6.00
C PRO A 66 -16.77 10.03 -6.88
N PRO A 67 -16.94 10.49 -8.13
CA PRO A 67 -15.82 10.77 -9.01
C PRO A 67 -14.77 11.67 -8.35
N GLY A 68 -13.49 11.26 -8.41
CA GLY A 68 -12.36 12.00 -7.83
C GLY A 68 -12.14 11.81 -6.32
N GLU A 69 -13.10 11.25 -5.58
CA GLU A 69 -12.93 10.99 -4.14
C GLU A 69 -11.88 9.92 -3.87
N ARG A 70 -11.81 8.90 -4.72
CA ARG A 70 -10.79 7.84 -4.64
C ARG A 70 -9.38 8.43 -4.66
N GLU A 71 -9.08 9.25 -5.66
CA GLU A 71 -7.77 9.89 -5.85
C GLU A 71 -7.47 10.87 -4.70
N ARG A 72 -8.49 11.60 -4.24
CA ARG A 72 -8.37 12.53 -3.11
C ARG A 72 -8.01 11.80 -1.81
N VAL A 73 -8.68 10.70 -1.50
CA VAL A 73 -8.43 9.90 -0.29
C VAL A 73 -7.05 9.26 -0.36
N MET A 74 -6.67 8.62 -1.48
CA MET A 74 -5.34 8.03 -1.66
C MET A 74 -4.23 9.07 -1.47
N THR A 75 -4.39 10.25 -2.09
CA THR A 75 -3.40 11.33 -2.01
C THR A 75 -3.30 11.92 -0.61
N SER A 76 -4.43 12.11 0.07
CA SER A 76 -4.46 12.62 1.44
C SER A 76 -3.85 11.62 2.42
N PHE A 77 -4.15 10.32 2.23
CA PHE A 77 -3.60 9.25 3.05
C PHE A 77 -2.08 9.15 2.92
N GLU A 78 -1.54 9.23 1.70
CA GLU A 78 -0.10 9.26 1.46
C GLU A 78 0.57 10.46 2.17
N ARG A 79 -0.04 11.65 2.14
CA ARG A 79 0.50 12.83 2.86
C ARG A 79 0.53 12.66 4.38
N VAL A 80 -0.43 11.93 4.94
CA VAL A 80 -0.48 11.63 6.38
C VAL A 80 0.59 10.61 6.76
N LEU A 81 0.82 9.59 5.95
CA LEU A 81 1.80 8.54 6.24
C LEU A 81 3.25 8.91 5.94
N MET A 82 3.47 9.87 5.02
CA MET A 82 4.80 10.31 4.61
C MET A 82 4.96 11.83 4.78
N PRO A 83 4.82 12.36 6.01
CA PRO A 83 4.90 13.79 6.23
C PRO A 83 6.30 14.32 5.87
N GLY A 84 6.34 15.34 5.00
CA GLY A 84 7.58 15.99 4.58
C GLY A 84 8.40 15.21 3.55
N LEU A 85 7.87 14.13 2.97
CA LEU A 85 8.50 13.44 1.84
C LEU A 85 7.84 13.83 0.51
N GLU A 86 8.68 14.04 -0.50
CA GLU A 86 8.26 14.24 -1.87
C GLU A 86 7.95 12.92 -2.58
N LYS A 87 7.24 12.97 -3.71
CA LYS A 87 6.75 11.76 -4.42
C LYS A 87 7.85 10.85 -4.96
N ASP A 88 9.05 11.37 -5.15
CA ASP A 88 10.22 10.62 -5.61
C ASP A 88 11.01 9.99 -4.44
N GLN A 89 10.61 10.25 -3.19
CA GLN A 89 11.23 9.72 -1.98
C GLN A 89 10.56 8.44 -1.44
N TYR A 90 9.39 8.08 -1.95
CA TYR A 90 8.68 6.86 -1.55
C TYR A 90 7.92 6.25 -2.72
N SER A 91 7.61 4.96 -2.59
CA SER A 91 6.73 4.25 -3.52
C SER A 91 5.53 3.69 -2.76
N ILE A 92 4.38 3.60 -3.43
CA ILE A 92 3.16 2.99 -2.90
C ILE A 92 2.35 2.40 -4.05
N LEU A 93 2.03 1.12 -3.91
CA LEU A 93 1.13 0.41 -4.83
C LEU A 93 -0.27 0.47 -4.25
N TRP A 94 -1.24 0.96 -5.03
CA TRP A 94 -2.65 0.94 -4.68
C TRP A 94 -3.42 -0.02 -5.57
N VAL A 95 -4.22 -0.89 -4.95
CA VAL A 95 -5.08 -1.86 -5.62
C VAL A 95 -6.49 -1.77 -5.04
N GLU A 96 -7.46 -1.51 -5.90
CA GLU A 96 -8.88 -1.62 -5.56
C GLU A 96 -9.29 -3.09 -5.53
N HIS A 97 -10.02 -3.50 -4.49
CA HIS A 97 -10.73 -4.77 -4.40
C HIS A 97 -12.24 -4.50 -4.25
N GLN A 98 -13.05 -5.17 -5.06
CA GLN A 98 -14.53 -5.17 -4.94
C GLN A 98 -15.12 -6.58 -4.72
N ASP A 99 -14.27 -7.60 -4.65
CA ASP A 99 -14.63 -9.02 -4.55
C ASP A 99 -15.35 -9.40 -3.24
N LYS A 100 -15.31 -8.54 -2.22
CA LYS A 100 -15.89 -8.79 -0.88
C LYS A 100 -17.20 -8.03 -0.62
N GLY A 101 -17.84 -7.51 -1.67
CA GLY A 101 -19.12 -6.80 -1.56
C GLY A 101 -19.02 -5.39 -0.97
N ARG A 102 -17.80 -4.88 -0.80
CA ARG A 102 -17.48 -3.52 -0.35
C ARG A 102 -16.23 -3.02 -1.07
N LEU A 103 -16.08 -1.71 -1.17
CA LEU A 103 -14.88 -1.11 -1.73
C LEU A 103 -13.72 -1.18 -0.73
N GLU A 104 -12.61 -1.76 -1.17
CA GLU A 104 -11.34 -1.80 -0.42
C GLU A 104 -10.22 -1.19 -1.26
N LEU A 105 -9.59 -0.12 -0.78
CA LEU A 105 -8.37 0.43 -1.36
C LEU A 105 -7.18 -0.14 -0.58
N ASN A 106 -6.58 -1.20 -1.11
CA ASN A 106 -5.42 -1.84 -0.52
C ASN A 106 -4.15 -1.11 -0.92
N PHE A 107 -3.17 -1.07 -0.02
CA PHE A 107 -1.88 -0.46 -0.29
C PHE A 107 -0.69 -1.28 0.21
N VAL A 108 0.44 -1.12 -0.46
CA VAL A 108 1.75 -1.67 -0.07
C VAL A 108 2.83 -0.61 -0.30
N ILE A 109 3.68 -0.42 0.71
CA ILE A 109 4.78 0.55 0.74
C ILE A 109 6.06 -0.22 1.10
N PRO A 110 7.16 -0.11 0.33
CA PRO A 110 8.45 -0.64 0.76
C PRO A 110 8.97 0.23 1.91
N ASN A 111 9.57 -0.37 2.93
CA ASN A 111 10.04 0.33 4.13
C ASN A 111 11.43 0.95 3.91
N MET A 112 11.61 1.63 2.79
CA MET A 112 12.84 2.28 2.37
C MET A 112 12.49 3.61 1.70
N GLU A 113 13.13 4.69 2.14
CA GLU A 113 13.07 5.98 1.47
C GLU A 113 14.01 5.90 0.24
N LEU A 114 13.49 6.28 -0.92
CA LEU A 114 14.07 5.89 -2.22
C LEU A 114 15.35 6.64 -2.56
N GLN A 115 15.54 7.88 -2.10
CA GLN A 115 16.74 8.65 -2.45
C GLN A 115 17.93 8.32 -1.53
N SER A 116 17.69 8.19 -0.23
CA SER A 116 18.72 7.97 0.78
C SER A 116 18.96 6.49 1.10
N GLY A 117 18.05 5.61 0.71
CA GLY A 117 18.06 4.19 1.07
C GLY A 117 17.85 3.93 2.57
N LYS A 118 17.54 4.98 3.36
CA LYS A 118 17.29 4.86 4.79
C LYS A 118 15.96 4.17 5.03
N ARG A 119 15.83 3.62 6.24
CA ARG A 119 14.61 2.96 6.66
C ARG A 119 13.45 3.95 6.71
N LEU A 120 12.39 3.66 5.97
CA LEU A 120 11.10 4.34 6.06
C LEU A 120 10.15 3.48 6.89
N GLN A 121 9.51 4.07 7.90
CA GLN A 121 8.49 3.38 8.70
C GLN A 121 7.20 4.21 8.71
N PRO A 122 6.31 3.99 7.72
CA PRO A 122 5.07 4.78 7.58
C PRO A 122 4.08 4.64 8.74
N TYR A 123 4.17 3.54 9.49
CA TYR A 123 3.34 3.27 10.65
C TYR A 123 4.10 2.44 11.68
N TYR A 124 4.05 2.86 12.93
CA TYR A 124 4.56 2.18 14.09
C TYR A 124 3.47 2.07 15.16
N ASP A 125 2.77 0.93 15.16
CA ASP A 125 1.61 0.65 16.02
C ASP A 125 1.78 1.07 17.49
N ARG A 126 2.95 0.84 18.09
CA ARG A 126 3.17 1.20 19.51
C ARG A 126 3.17 2.71 19.80
N ALA A 127 3.50 3.54 18.80
CA ALA A 127 3.52 4.98 18.95
C ALA A 127 2.29 5.65 18.33
N ASP A 128 1.73 5.05 17.28
CA ASP A 128 0.69 5.67 16.45
C ASP A 128 -0.73 5.19 16.79
N ARG A 129 -0.86 4.11 17.58
CA ARG A 129 -2.16 3.65 18.07
C ARG A 129 -2.63 4.56 19.21
N PRO A 130 -3.87 5.09 19.15
CA PRO A 130 -4.46 5.90 20.23
C PRO A 130 -4.60 5.15 21.55
#